data_AF-A0A9W9DVY8-F1
#
_entry.id   AF-A0A9W9DVY8-F1
#
_cell.length_a   1.000
_cell.length_b   1.000
_cell.length_c   1.000
_cell.angle_alpha   90.00
_cell.angle_beta   90.00
_cell.angle_gamma   90.00
#
_symmetry.space_group_name_H-M   'P 1'
#
loop_
_entity.id
_entity.type
_entity.pdbx_description
1 polymer ?
#
loop_
_entity_poly.entity_id
_entity_poly.type
_entity_poly.pdbx_seq_one_letter_code
_entity_poly.pdbx_strand_id
1 'polypeptide(L)'
;NYRVIALESCVLKFASLLVHHKLCLALQQSDTVPPSQNGFREGFRTNNNAFILRTIIDKARSRNETIYAAFVDISNAFPSTNQSSLWNKLSDAGLTGKYFD
;
A
#
# COMPACT_ATOMS: atom_id res chain seq x y z
N ASN A 1 20.54 10.71 -5.55
CA ASN A 1 19.15 10.50 -5.09
C ASN A 1 19.01 10.96 -3.65
N TYR A 2 18.51 12.16 -3.44
CA TYR A 2 18.16 12.65 -2.10
C TYR A 2 16.72 12.25 -1.79
N ARG A 3 16.48 11.67 -0.61
CA ARG A 3 15.13 11.36 -0.13
C ARG A 3 14.78 12.40 0.93
N VAL A 4 13.79 13.23 0.63
CA VAL A 4 13.27 14.20 1.59
C VAL A 4 12.53 13.44 2.68
N ILE A 5 12.82 13.76 3.94
CA ILE A 5 12.11 13.23 5.11
C ILE A 5 11.47 14.43 5.79
N ALA A 6 10.15 14.38 5.98
CA ALA A 6 9.43 15.34 6.81
C ALA A 6 9.37 14.80 8.25
N LEU A 7 9.80 15.62 9.21
CA LEU A 7 9.68 15.31 10.63
C LEU A 7 8.41 15.97 11.18
N GLU A 8 7.52 15.15 11.73
CA GLU A 8 6.31 15.62 12.38
C GLU A 8 6.59 15.97 13.85
N SER A 9 5.85 16.95 14.38
CA SER A 9 5.82 17.17 15.84
C SER A 9 5.22 15.95 16.52
N CYS A 10 5.56 15.72 17.81
CA CYS A 10 5.03 14.57 18.54
C CYS A 10 3.50 14.55 18.59
N VAL A 11 2.88 15.73 18.73
CA VAL A 11 1.42 15.91 18.75
C VAL A 11 0.82 15.57 17.39
N LEU A 12 1.41 16.07 16.30
CA LEU A 12 0.94 15.78 14.94
C LEU A 12 1.07 14.28 14.62
N LYS A 13 2.20 13.67 15.00
CA LYS A 13 2.42 12.23 14.83
C LYS A 13 1.39 11.40 15.59
N PHE A 14 1.04 11.83 16.80
CA PHE A 14 0.01 11.14 17.58
C PHE A 14 -1.36 11.22 16.88
N ALA A 15 -1.76 12.41 16.42
CA ALA A 15 -3.00 12.59 15.68
C ALA A 15 -3.01 11.78 14.36
N SER A 16 -1.91 11.77 13.61
CA SER A 16 -1.79 11.02 12.36
C SER A 16 -1.89 9.50 12.59
N LEU A 17 -1.36 8.99 13.70
CA LEU A 17 -1.52 7.59 14.10
C LEU A 17 -2.98 7.22 14.44
N LEU A 18 -3.73 8.12 15.10
CA LEU A 18 -5.15 7.90 15.36
C LEU A 18 -5.97 7.81 14.08
N VAL A 19 -5.75 8.75 13.15
CA VAL A 19 -6.40 8.75 11.83
C VAL A 19 -6.01 7.49 11.05
N HIS A 20 -4.72 7.13 11.02
CA HIS A 20 -4.22 5.93 10.37
C HIS A 20 -4.92 4.67 10.89
N HIS A 21 -5.06 4.52 12.21
CA HIS A 21 -5.74 3.38 12.81
C HIS A 21 -7.21 3.29 12.38
N LYS A 22 -7.96 4.41 12.43
CA LYS A 22 -9.36 4.45 11.97
C LYS A 22 -9.49 4.07 10.49
N LEU A 23 -8.60 4.58 9.64
CA LEU A 23 -8.61 4.29 8.20
C LEU A 23 -8.28 2.82 7.92
N CYS A 24 -7.29 2.25 8.60
CA CYS A 24 -6.91 0.85 8.42
C CYS A 24 -8.05 -0.10 8.79
N LEU A 25 -8.75 0.16 9.90
CA LEU A 25 -9.91 -0.65 10.29
C LEU A 25 -11.03 -0.59 9.24
N ALA A 26 -11.33 0.60 8.73
CA ALA A 26 -12.36 0.77 7.71
C ALA A 26 -11.98 0.04 6.40
N LEU A 27 -10.73 0.19 5.94
CA LEU A 27 -10.24 -0.44 4.71
C LEU A 27 -10.15 -1.97 4.81
N GLN A 28 -9.92 -2.51 6.00
CA GLN A 28 -9.94 -3.96 6.25
C GLN A 28 -11.37 -4.52 6.15
N GLN A 29 -12.38 -3.77 6.59
CA GLN A 29 -13.78 -4.20 6.53
C GLN A 29 -14.36 -4.13 5.12
N SER A 30 -13.91 -3.19 4.29
CA SER A 30 -14.43 -2.96 2.94
C SER A 30 -13.71 -3.76 1.83
N ASP A 31 -12.78 -4.66 2.19
CA ASP A 31 -11.93 -5.46 1.28
C ASP A 31 -11.32 -4.65 0.11
N THR A 32 -11.05 -3.37 0.35
CA THR A 32 -10.62 -2.43 -0.70
C THR A 32 -9.16 -2.66 -1.11
N VAL A 33 -8.35 -3.21 -0.20
CA VAL A 33 -6.94 -3.48 -0.44
C VAL A 33 -6.77 -4.93 -0.92
N PRO A 34 -6.27 -5.16 -2.15
CA PRO A 34 -6.19 -6.50 -2.70
C PRO A 34 -5.26 -7.40 -1.85
N PRO A 35 -5.50 -8.72 -1.83
CA PRO A 35 -4.69 -9.66 -1.05
C PRO A 35 -3.24 -9.76 -1.53
N SER A 36 -2.95 -9.36 -2.77
CA SER A 36 -1.60 -9.28 -3.32
C SER A 36 -0.78 -8.10 -2.76
N GLN A 37 -1.43 -7.09 -2.17
CA GLN A 37 -0.74 -5.94 -1.58
C GLN A 37 -0.20 -6.28 -0.19
N ASN A 38 1.12 -6.41 -0.13
CA ASN A 38 1.86 -6.76 1.09
C ASN A 38 2.47 -5.54 1.79
N GLY A 39 2.77 -4.47 1.05
CA GLY A 39 3.41 -3.27 1.60
C GLY A 39 2.48 -2.47 2.51
N PHE A 40 3.02 -1.94 3.61
CA PHE A 40 2.31 -1.09 4.58
C PHE A 40 1.02 -1.71 5.15
N ARG A 41 0.95 -3.05 5.18
CA ARG A 41 -0.21 -3.80 5.69
C ARG A 41 0.20 -4.63 6.90
N GLU A 42 -0.55 -4.47 7.98
CA GLU A 42 -0.31 -5.21 9.22
C GLU A 42 -0.41 -6.73 8.99
N GLY A 43 0.53 -7.49 9.54
CA GLY A 43 0.60 -8.94 9.37
C GLY A 43 1.27 -9.42 8.07
N PHE A 44 1.51 -8.54 7.10
CA PHE A 44 2.18 -8.88 5.84
C PHE A 44 3.66 -8.48 5.88
N ARG A 45 4.51 -9.25 5.19
CA ARG A 45 5.96 -9.04 5.15
C ARG A 45 6.46 -8.97 3.72
N THR A 46 7.59 -8.29 3.52
CA THR A 46 8.25 -8.18 2.21
C THR A 46 8.63 -9.54 1.61
N ASN A 47 8.99 -10.52 2.46
CA ASN A 47 9.35 -11.87 2.03
C ASN A 47 8.19 -12.60 1.33
N ASN A 48 6.94 -12.24 1.60
CA ASN A 48 5.78 -12.88 0.98
C ASN A 48 5.82 -12.74 -0.55
N ASN A 49 6.10 -11.54 -1.07
CA ASN A 49 6.16 -11.30 -2.51
C ASN A 49 7.29 -12.10 -3.18
N ALA A 50 8.46 -12.17 -2.55
CA ALA A 50 9.59 -12.95 -3.05
C ALA A 50 9.26 -14.46 -3.06
N PHE A 51 8.60 -14.96 -2.01
CA PHE A 51 8.15 -16.34 -1.93
C PHE A 51 7.09 -16.67 -3.00
N ILE A 52 6.12 -15.78 -3.21
CA ILE A 52 5.09 -15.92 -4.27
C ILE A 52 5.77 -16.01 -5.63
N LEU A 53 6.66 -15.08 -5.97
CA LEU A 53 7.37 -15.09 -7.24
C LEU A 53 8.19 -16.37 -7.41
N ARG A 54 8.90 -16.80 -6.37
CA ARG A 54 9.67 -18.06 -6.39
C ARG A 54 8.78 -19.27 -6.67
N THR A 55 7.63 -19.34 -6.00
CA THR A 55 6.66 -20.43 -6.18
C THR A 55 6.12 -20.46 -7.62
N ILE A 56 5.86 -19.30 -8.22
CA ILE A 56 5.44 -19.21 -9.62
C ILE A 56 6.56 -19.72 -10.54
N ILE A 57 7.81 -19.32 -10.31
CA ILE A 57 8.98 -19.78 -11.08
C ILE A 57 9.13 -21.30 -11.00
N ASP A 58 9.10 -21.86 -9.80
CA ASP A 58 9.26 -23.31 -9.60
C ASP A 58 8.10 -24.09 -10.26
N LYS A 59 6.87 -23.56 -10.22
CA LYS A 59 5.71 -24.14 -10.91
C LYS A 59 5.86 -24.12 -12.44
N ALA A 60 6.24 -23.00 -13.04
CA ALA A 60 6.41 -22.92 -14.49
C ALA A 60 7.55 -23.81 -14.96
N ARG A 61 8.66 -23.88 -14.21
CA ARG A 61 9.77 -24.79 -14.49
C ARG A 61 9.32 -26.25 -14.49
N SER A 62 8.46 -26.65 -13.56
CA SER A 62 7.91 -28.02 -13.52
C SER A 62 7.05 -28.38 -14.74
N ARG A 63 6.50 -27.35 -15.41
CA ARG A 63 5.63 -27.49 -16.60
C ARG A 63 6.35 -27.18 -17.91
N ASN A 64 7.64 -26.85 -17.85
CA ASN A 64 8.43 -26.39 -18.98
C ASN A 64 7.82 -25.14 -19.65
N GLU A 65 7.21 -24.25 -18.86
CA GLU A 65 6.61 -22.98 -19.28
C GLU A 65 7.56 -21.81 -19.03
N THR A 66 7.54 -20.81 -19.92
CA THR A 66 8.31 -19.56 -19.76
C THR A 66 7.49 -18.51 -19.02
N ILE A 67 8.09 -17.84 -18.04
CA ILE A 67 7.50 -16.68 -17.35
C ILE A 67 8.19 -15.41 -17.81
N TYR A 68 7.38 -14.38 -18.05
CA TYR A 68 7.84 -13.01 -18.20
C TYR A 68 7.45 -12.22 -16.95
N ALA A 69 8.39 -11.48 -16.38
CA ALA A 69 8.18 -10.64 -15.19
C ALA A 69 8.58 -9.20 -15.48
N ALA A 70 7.74 -8.25 -15.06
CA ALA A 70 8.02 -6.83 -15.13
C ALA A 70 8.13 -6.25 -13.72
N PHE A 71 9.22 -5.53 -13.46
CA PHE A 71 9.44 -4.82 -12.21
C PHE A 71 9.21 -3.33 -12.45
N VAL A 72 8.04 -2.85 -12.05
CA VAL A 72 7.62 -1.45 -12.23
C VAL A 72 7.82 -0.71 -10.92
N ASP A 73 8.50 0.43 -10.99
CA ASP A 73 8.71 1.33 -9.85
C ASP A 73 8.21 2.74 -10.18
N ILE A 74 7.67 3.44 -9.16
CA ILE A 74 7.09 4.77 -9.33
C ILE A 74 8.08 5.81 -8.80
N SER A 75 8.57 6.66 -9.70
CA SER A 75 9.44 7.79 -9.34
C SER A 75 8.72 8.79 -8.41
N ASN A 76 9.32 9.07 -7.26
CA ASN A 76 8.86 10.07 -6.29
C ASN A 76 7.38 9.92 -5.87
N ALA A 77 6.91 8.69 -5.65
CA ALA A 77 5.49 8.40 -5.40
C ALA A 77 4.80 9.32 -4.37
N PHE A 78 5.43 9.63 -3.22
CA PHE A 78 4.81 10.50 -2.21
C PHE A 78 4.69 11.96 -2.67
N PRO A 79 5.76 12.65 -3.12
CA PRO A 79 5.62 14.01 -3.66
C PRO A 79 4.79 14.11 -4.94
N SER A 80 4.75 13.07 -5.77
CA SER A 80 4.09 13.10 -7.09
C SER A 80 2.61 12.66 -7.06
N THR A 81 2.08 12.27 -5.89
CA THR A 81 0.68 11.84 -5.79
C THR A 81 -0.28 13.00 -6.08
N ASN A 82 -1.18 12.79 -7.05
CA ASN A 82 -2.27 13.74 -7.31
C ASN A 82 -3.29 13.70 -6.17
N GLN A 83 -3.36 14.80 -5.40
CA GLN A 83 -4.21 14.88 -4.22
C GLN A 83 -5.70 14.78 -4.55
N SER A 84 -6.16 15.43 -5.62
CA SER A 84 -7.58 15.39 -6.02
C SER A 84 -8.05 13.96 -6.30
N SER A 85 -7.25 13.19 -7.05
CA SER A 85 -7.53 11.78 -7.34
C SER A 85 -7.48 10.91 -6.08
N LEU A 86 -6.58 11.21 -5.14
CA LEU A 86 -6.53 10.50 -3.86
C LEU A 86 -7.80 10.75 -3.03
N TRP A 87 -8.24 12.01 -2.92
CA TRP A 87 -9.47 12.36 -2.21
C TRP A 87 -10.71 11.71 -2.83
N ASN A 88 -10.82 11.71 -4.16
CA ASN A 88 -11.92 11.02 -4.84
C ASN A 88 -11.92 9.51 -4.52
N LYS A 89 -10.76 8.84 -4.57
CA LYS A 89 -10.65 7.42 -4.21
C LYS A 89 -11.04 7.13 -2.77
N LEU A 90 -10.67 8.01 -1.83
CA LEU A 90 -11.07 7.88 -0.43
C LEU A 90 -12.59 8.06 -0.28
N SER A 91 -13.16 9.04 -0.97
CA SER A 91 -14.61 9.26 -1.01
C SER A 91 -15.36 8.06 -1.56
N ASP A 92 -14.90 7.48 -2.67
CA ASP A 92 -15.49 6.29 -3.30
C ASP A 92 -15.41 5.06 -2.37
N ALA A 93 -14.37 4.99 -1.53
CA ALA A 93 -14.24 3.97 -0.49
C ALA A 93 -15.10 4.25 0.77
N GLY A 94 -15.92 5.30 0.78
CA GLY A 94 -16.75 5.70 1.92
C GLY A 94 -15.95 6.33 3.08
N LEU A 95 -14.70 6.72 2.81
CA LEU A 95 -13.82 7.39 3.76
C LEU A 95 -13.96 8.90 3.57
N THR A 96 -14.98 9.47 4.18
CA THR A 96 -15.31 10.91 4.15
C THR A 96 -15.42 11.48 5.57
N GLY A 97 -15.63 12.80 5.69
CA GLY A 97 -16.07 13.54 6.90
C GLY A 97 -15.64 12.94 8.24
N LYS A 98 -16.41 11.98 8.78
CA LYS A 98 -16.15 11.26 10.05
C LYS A 98 -14.73 10.69 10.27
N TYR A 99 -13.93 10.51 9.23
CA TYR A 99 -12.54 10.05 9.34
C TYR A 99 -11.51 11.18 9.42
N PHE A 100 -11.88 12.39 8.99
CA PHE A 100 -11.00 13.55 8.86
C PHE A 100 -11.46 14.78 9.66
N ASP A 101 -12.73 14.83 10.06
CA ASP A 101 -13.35 15.81 10.96
C ASP A 101 -13.05 15.51 12.44
#